data_AF-A0A4R9LV48-F1
#
_entry.id   AF-A0A4R9LV48-F1
#
_cell.length_a   1.000
_cell.length_b   1.000
_cell.length_c   1.000
_cell.angle_alpha   90.00
_cell.angle_beta   90.00
_cell.angle_gamma   90.00
#
_symmetry.space_group_name_H-M   'P 1'
#
loop_
_entity.id
_entity.type
_entity.pdbx_description
1 polymer ?
#
loop_
_entity_poly.entity_id
_entity_poly.type
_entity_poly.pdbx_seq_one_letter_code
_entity_poly.pdbx_strand_id
1 'polypeptide(L)'
;MKTLLKFKQLGDVENELGIILACDRKPKYDLTVFQIFDFISAQIESSIQSATDSNRAGLFARFIGKYKFAKLLTSGSFTKANQIFGFPQKKESGEEKLAETRLKTAITAFKLHSGPFGFHPLYGDLDKKQWEKLHSLLAGYLFGYIALEGDEKIRFFKEKEAKREKFAQEKIESQHNKHRDGKEGHGNQHHPNRKWKSRKRNNYKGNKNGGKGGTK
;
A
#
# COMPACT_ATOMS: atom_id res chain seq x y z
N MET A 1 3.11 7.95 -20.25
CA MET A 1 2.05 7.76 -19.22
C MET A 1 2.66 7.77 -17.83
N LYS A 2 1.96 8.35 -16.84
CA LYS A 2 2.31 8.24 -15.42
C LYS A 2 2.05 6.80 -14.96
N THR A 3 3.01 6.17 -14.31
CA THR A 3 2.83 4.85 -13.71
C THR A 3 2.01 5.02 -12.43
N LEU A 4 0.79 4.49 -12.41
CA LEU A 4 -0.08 4.61 -11.26
C LEU A 4 0.27 3.54 -10.23
N LEU A 5 0.96 3.93 -9.15
CA LEU A 5 1.24 3.03 -8.04
C LEU A 5 0.06 3.04 -7.06
N LYS A 6 -0.43 1.86 -6.70
CA LYS A 6 -1.57 1.69 -5.79
C LYS A 6 -1.10 1.13 -4.46
N PHE A 7 -1.05 1.99 -3.45
CA PHE A 7 -0.72 1.61 -2.08
C PHE A 7 -1.97 1.43 -1.23
N LYS A 8 -2.00 0.37 -0.42
CA LYS A 8 -3.12 0.11 0.49
C LYS A 8 -2.92 0.82 1.81
N GLN A 9 -1.68 0.86 2.30
CA GLN A 9 -1.27 1.31 3.62
C GLN A 9 0.11 1.97 3.57
N LEU A 10 0.51 2.68 4.64
CA LEU A 10 1.80 3.36 4.70
C LEU A 10 3.00 2.40 4.66
N GLY A 11 2.82 1.15 5.09
CA GLY A 11 3.86 0.12 4.92
C GLY A 11 4.19 -0.17 3.44
N ASP A 12 3.22 -0.04 2.53
CA ASP A 12 3.51 -0.20 1.10
C ASP A 12 4.31 1.00 0.56
N VAL A 13 4.10 2.20 1.12
CA VAL A 13 4.85 3.41 0.77
C VAL A 13 6.31 3.28 1.20
N GLU A 14 6.59 2.77 2.39
CA GLU A 14 7.96 2.52 2.84
C GLU A 14 8.69 1.50 1.97
N ASN A 15 7.99 0.43 1.57
CA ASN A 15 8.55 -0.58 0.68
C ASN A 15 8.91 0.03 -0.68
N GLU A 16 8.02 0.81 -1.29
CA GLU A 16 8.34 1.49 -2.56
C GLU A 16 9.45 2.52 -2.37
N LEU A 17 9.47 3.27 -1.26
CA LEU A 17 10.57 4.17 -0.96
C LEU A 17 11.91 3.41 -0.92
N GLY A 18 11.96 2.24 -0.28
CA GLY A 18 13.14 1.38 -0.28
C GLY A 18 13.56 0.91 -1.69
N ILE A 19 12.61 0.71 -2.59
CA ILE A 19 12.87 0.39 -4.00
C ILE A 19 13.45 1.63 -4.72
N ILE A 20 12.79 2.78 -4.61
CA ILE A 20 13.20 4.04 -5.24
C ILE A 20 14.61 4.45 -4.83
N LEU A 21 14.97 4.22 -3.56
CA LEU A 21 16.28 4.56 -3.03
C LEU A 21 17.39 3.64 -3.52
N ALA A 22 17.07 2.39 -3.85
CA ALA A 22 18.03 1.39 -4.29
C ALA A 22 18.24 1.35 -5.81
N CYS A 23 17.42 2.08 -6.57
CA CYS A 23 17.50 2.16 -8.01
C CYS A 23 18.06 3.51 -8.44
N ASP A 24 18.71 3.53 -9.60
CA ASP A 24 19.00 4.78 -10.28
C ASP A 24 17.68 5.45 -10.68
N ARG A 25 17.56 6.73 -10.35
CA ARG A 25 16.31 7.49 -10.45
C ARG A 25 16.49 8.73 -11.30
N LYS A 26 15.53 8.99 -12.18
CA LYS A 26 15.42 10.26 -12.90
C LYS A 26 14.03 10.88 -12.68
N PRO A 27 13.95 12.18 -12.40
CA PRO A 27 12.67 12.87 -12.40
C PRO A 27 12.07 12.84 -13.81
N LYS A 28 10.83 12.37 -13.94
CA LYS A 28 10.14 12.23 -15.23
C LYS A 28 9.43 13.52 -15.67
N TYR A 29 9.34 14.51 -14.78
CA TYR A 29 8.51 15.71 -14.92
C TYR A 29 9.14 16.91 -14.20
N ASP A 30 8.41 18.03 -14.11
CA ASP A 30 8.83 19.30 -13.50
C ASP A 30 9.11 19.25 -11.98
N LEU A 31 8.92 18.10 -11.33
CA LEU A 31 9.22 17.89 -9.91
C LEU A 31 10.56 17.16 -9.73
N THR A 32 11.39 17.67 -8.83
CA THR A 32 12.58 16.94 -8.38
C THR A 32 12.22 15.85 -7.37
N VAL A 33 13.10 14.86 -7.20
CA VAL A 33 12.91 13.80 -6.18
C VAL A 33 12.88 14.41 -4.77
N PHE A 34 13.74 15.39 -4.52
CA PHE A 34 13.71 16.22 -3.30
C PHE A 34 12.30 16.76 -3.02
N GLN A 35 11.68 17.44 -3.99
CA GLN A 35 10.34 18.01 -3.80
C GLN A 35 9.26 16.96 -3.55
N ILE A 36 9.38 15.80 -4.19
CA ILE A 36 8.44 14.69 -3.97
C ILE A 36 8.52 14.21 -2.52
N PHE A 37 9.72 13.95 -2.02
CA PHE A 37 9.92 13.49 -0.65
C PHE A 37 9.54 14.57 0.36
N ASP A 38 9.96 15.81 0.14
CA ASP A 38 9.66 16.92 1.03
C ASP A 38 8.16 17.18 1.14
N PHE A 39 7.45 17.20 0.01
CA PHE A 39 6.02 17.44 -0.02
C PHE A 39 5.22 16.33 0.67
N ILE A 40 5.56 15.05 0.47
CA ILE A 40 4.91 13.94 1.19
C ILE A 40 5.16 14.08 2.70
N SER A 41 6.40 14.38 3.09
CA SER A 41 6.78 14.55 4.50
C SER A 41 5.96 15.67 5.15
N ALA A 42 5.88 16.83 4.50
CA ALA A 42 5.14 17.98 5.00
C ALA A 42 3.64 17.69 5.18
N GLN A 43 3.03 16.93 4.27
CA GLN A 43 1.62 16.51 4.39
C GLN A 43 1.41 15.56 5.57
N ILE A 44 2.32 14.61 5.79
CA ILE A 44 2.27 13.70 6.93
C ILE A 44 2.45 14.48 8.25
N GLU A 45 3.44 15.36 8.32
CA GLU A 45 3.70 16.17 9.51
C GLU A 45 2.51 17.09 9.85
N SER A 46 1.92 17.76 8.85
CA SER A 46 0.72 18.58 9.05
C SER A 46 -0.45 17.78 9.61
N SER A 47 -0.62 16.53 9.18
CA SER A 47 -1.69 15.67 9.72
C SER A 47 -1.54 15.38 11.22
N ILE A 48 -0.33 15.45 11.75
CA ILE A 48 -0.02 15.23 13.17
C ILE A 48 -0.09 16.56 13.94
N GLN A 49 0.50 17.63 13.39
CA GLN A 49 0.68 18.91 14.09
C GLN A 49 -0.59 19.77 14.15
N SER A 50 -1.46 19.72 13.13
CA SER A 50 -2.62 20.62 13.02
C SER A 50 -3.83 20.22 13.89
N ALA A 51 -3.64 19.37 14.91
CA ALA A 51 -4.71 18.92 15.80
C ALA A 51 -5.40 20.07 16.55
N THR A 52 -4.70 21.19 16.74
CA THR A 52 -5.19 22.39 17.45
C THR A 52 -5.99 23.36 16.56
N ASP A 53 -5.94 23.23 15.23
CA ASP A 53 -6.53 24.20 14.28
C ASP A 53 -7.93 23.82 13.76
N SER A 54 -8.60 22.89 14.43
CA SER A 54 -9.85 22.24 14.01
C SER A 54 -11.09 23.14 13.88
N ASN A 55 -10.97 24.44 14.16
CA ASN A 55 -12.11 25.35 14.32
C ASN A 55 -12.41 26.26 13.11
N ARG A 56 -11.79 26.03 11.94
CA ARG A 56 -11.85 26.99 10.81
C ARG A 56 -12.87 26.70 9.70
N ALA A 57 -13.54 25.55 9.68
CA ALA A 57 -14.46 25.20 8.58
C ALA A 57 -15.94 25.11 9.01
N GLY A 58 -16.81 25.84 8.32
CA GLY A 58 -18.26 25.78 8.52
C GLY A 58 -18.87 24.41 8.19
N LEU A 59 -20.06 24.12 8.71
CA LEU A 59 -20.77 22.83 8.57
C LEU A 59 -20.87 22.35 7.10
N PHE A 60 -21.19 23.25 6.16
CA PHE A 60 -21.26 22.91 4.73
C PHE A 60 -19.92 22.45 4.16
N ALA A 61 -18.82 23.08 4.56
CA ALA A 61 -17.48 22.70 4.11
C ALA A 61 -17.11 21.28 4.62
N ARG A 62 -17.55 20.91 5.83
CA ARG A 62 -17.36 19.55 6.37
C ARG A 62 -18.11 18.50 5.55
N PHE A 63 -19.35 18.75 5.14
CA PHE A 63 -20.12 17.81 4.29
C PHE A 63 -19.51 17.65 2.90
N ILE A 64 -19.14 18.77 2.25
CA ILE A 64 -18.49 18.74 0.93
C ILE A 64 -17.14 18.01 1.02
N GLY A 65 -16.38 18.21 2.10
CA GLY A 65 -15.10 17.55 2.32
C GLY A 65 -15.23 16.03 2.41
N LYS A 66 -16.20 15.54 3.19
CA LYS A 66 -16.48 14.10 3.30
C LYS A 66 -16.88 13.47 1.95
N TYR A 67 -17.72 14.17 1.16
CA TYR A 67 -18.08 13.70 -0.17
C TYR A 67 -16.88 13.65 -1.13
N LYS A 68 -16.05 14.70 -1.14
CA LYS A 68 -14.82 14.73 -1.95
C LYS A 68 -13.85 13.62 -1.54
N PHE A 69 -13.72 13.35 -0.24
CA PHE A 69 -12.89 12.27 0.27
C PHE A 69 -13.42 10.89 -0.15
N ALA A 70 -14.72 10.64 0.01
CA ALA A 70 -15.34 9.39 -0.46
C ALA A 70 -15.13 9.18 -1.96
N LYS A 71 -15.28 10.24 -2.77
CA LYS A 71 -15.02 10.19 -4.21
C LYS A 71 -13.56 9.84 -4.53
N LEU A 72 -12.60 10.39 -3.78
CA LEU A 72 -11.18 10.05 -3.93
C LEU A 72 -10.91 8.58 -3.56
N LEU A 73 -11.52 8.08 -2.49
CA LEU A 73 -11.39 6.68 -2.10
C LEU A 73 -11.94 5.74 -3.18
N THR A 74 -13.07 6.10 -3.80
CA THR A 74 -13.66 5.33 -4.90
C THR A 74 -12.81 5.39 -6.17
N SER A 75 -12.21 6.55 -6.50
CA SER A 75 -11.30 6.62 -7.64
C SER A 75 -9.99 5.85 -7.40
N GLY A 76 -9.57 5.74 -6.13
CA GLY A 76 -8.40 4.97 -5.71
C GLY A 76 -7.07 5.60 -6.12
N SER A 77 -7.09 6.84 -6.64
CA SER A 77 -5.91 7.65 -6.92
C SER A 77 -6.28 9.10 -7.23
N PHE A 78 -5.31 10.00 -7.05
CA PHE A 78 -5.34 11.31 -7.71
C PHE A 78 -5.12 11.12 -9.22
N THR A 79 -5.74 11.97 -10.03
CA THR A 79 -5.57 11.97 -11.49
C THR A 79 -4.89 13.22 -12.00
N LYS A 80 -5.01 14.33 -11.26
CA LYS A 80 -4.47 15.64 -11.62
C LYS A 80 -3.83 16.31 -10.41
N ALA A 81 -2.74 17.04 -10.64
CA ALA A 81 -2.01 17.76 -9.60
C ALA A 81 -2.86 18.82 -8.88
N ASN A 82 -3.78 19.47 -9.61
CA ASN A 82 -4.70 20.47 -9.05
C ASN A 82 -5.72 19.91 -8.03
N GLN A 83 -5.82 18.59 -7.89
CA GLN A 83 -6.65 17.95 -6.86
C GLN A 83 -5.95 17.91 -5.49
N ILE A 84 -4.63 18.08 -5.47
CA ILE A 84 -3.80 17.99 -4.28
C ILE A 84 -3.60 19.39 -3.72
N PHE A 85 -4.01 19.60 -2.47
CA PHE A 85 -3.85 20.88 -1.79
C PHE A 85 -2.37 21.21 -1.58
N GLY A 86 -1.95 22.41 -1.96
CA GLY A 86 -0.57 22.87 -1.78
C GLY A 86 0.44 22.23 -2.74
N PHE A 87 0.00 21.56 -3.81
CA PHE A 87 0.90 20.90 -4.76
C PHE A 87 1.98 21.88 -5.28
N PRO A 88 3.28 21.48 -5.34
CA PRO A 88 4.35 22.38 -5.75
C PRO A 88 4.15 22.88 -7.17
N GLN A 89 4.26 24.20 -7.37
CA GLN A 89 4.04 24.85 -8.68
C GLN A 89 5.34 25.16 -9.42
N LYS A 90 6.45 25.26 -8.69
CA LYS A 90 7.76 25.60 -9.23
C LYS A 90 8.72 24.46 -8.94
N LYS A 91 9.68 24.25 -9.85
CA LYS A 91 10.77 23.31 -9.64
C LYS A 91 11.75 23.88 -8.62
N GLU A 92 12.09 23.09 -7.63
CA GLU A 92 13.04 23.46 -6.57
C GLU A 92 14.07 22.36 -6.41
N SER A 93 15.29 22.78 -6.11
CA SER A 93 16.42 21.90 -5.83
C SER A 93 16.71 21.92 -4.33
N GLY A 94 17.08 20.78 -3.79
CA GLY A 94 17.44 20.62 -2.39
C GLY A 94 18.17 19.30 -2.15
N GLU A 95 18.59 19.08 -0.91
CA GLU A 95 19.34 17.88 -0.55
C GLU A 95 18.42 16.65 -0.44
N GLU A 96 18.49 15.75 -1.43
CA GLU A 96 17.65 14.55 -1.48
C GLU A 96 17.80 13.65 -0.26
N LYS A 97 19.02 13.51 0.29
CA LYS A 97 19.27 12.67 1.48
C LYS A 97 18.58 13.20 2.73
N LEU A 98 18.51 14.53 2.88
CA LEU A 98 17.79 15.16 3.98
C LEU A 98 16.29 14.95 3.82
N ALA A 99 15.74 15.16 2.61
CA ALA A 99 14.33 14.92 2.33
C ALA A 99 13.92 13.44 2.50
N GLU A 100 14.79 12.50 2.12
CA GLU A 100 14.61 11.07 2.39
C GLU A 100 14.51 10.79 3.89
N THR A 101 15.46 11.31 4.66
CA THR A 101 15.51 11.11 6.11
C THR A 101 14.28 11.73 6.79
N ARG A 102 13.84 12.90 6.31
CA ARG A 102 12.61 13.56 6.74
C ARG A 102 11.40 12.69 6.45
N LEU A 103 11.28 12.13 5.25
CA LEU A 103 10.17 11.26 4.87
C LEU A 103 10.09 9.99 5.74
N LYS A 104 11.22 9.31 5.97
CA LYS A 104 11.29 8.15 6.87
C LYS A 104 10.86 8.51 8.29
N THR A 105 11.34 9.66 8.78
CA THR A 105 10.98 10.18 10.10
C THR A 105 9.49 10.49 10.19
N ALA A 106 8.93 11.17 9.19
CA ALA A 106 7.52 11.54 9.15
C ALA A 106 6.60 10.31 9.13
N ILE A 107 6.93 9.28 8.31
CA ILE A 107 6.16 8.03 8.28
C ILE A 107 6.21 7.34 9.65
N THR A 108 7.39 7.27 10.27
CA THR A 108 7.58 6.68 11.60
C THR A 108 6.78 7.43 12.65
N ALA A 109 6.86 8.77 12.66
CA ALA A 109 6.11 9.63 13.57
C ALA A 109 4.60 9.41 13.42
N PHE A 110 4.09 9.33 12.20
CA PHE A 110 2.67 9.07 11.94
C PHE A 110 2.20 7.72 12.49
N LYS A 111 3.00 6.66 12.28
CA LYS A 111 2.69 5.32 12.78
C LYS A 111 2.62 5.31 14.32
N LEU A 112 3.59 5.93 14.97
CA LEU A 112 3.69 6.01 16.43
C LEU A 112 2.68 7.00 17.05
N HIS A 113 2.16 7.95 16.28
CA HIS A 113 1.21 8.94 16.79
C HIS A 113 -0.09 8.28 17.26
N SER A 114 -0.43 8.52 18.52
CA SER A 114 -1.68 8.08 19.15
C SER A 114 -2.59 9.25 19.56
N GLY A 115 -2.14 10.49 19.31
CA GLY A 115 -2.90 11.69 19.65
C GLY A 115 -3.98 12.03 18.61
N PRO A 116 -4.73 13.12 18.84
CA PRO A 116 -5.65 13.65 17.84
C PRO A 116 -4.91 14.03 16.55
N PHE A 117 -5.60 13.88 15.42
CA PHE A 117 -5.10 14.30 14.11
C PHE A 117 -5.63 15.68 13.74
N GLY A 118 -4.89 16.36 12.87
CA GLY A 118 -5.26 17.67 12.34
C GLY A 118 -6.45 17.66 11.40
N PHE A 119 -7.00 18.85 11.21
CA PHE A 119 -8.05 19.12 10.23
C PHE A 119 -7.45 19.17 8.81
N HIS A 120 -8.00 18.42 7.86
CA HIS A 120 -7.58 18.49 6.45
C HIS A 120 -8.30 19.64 5.72
N PRO A 121 -7.58 20.60 5.09
CA PRO A 121 -8.17 21.77 4.44
C PRO A 121 -9.30 21.49 3.44
N LEU A 122 -9.21 20.38 2.70
CA LEU A 122 -10.22 19.97 1.71
C LEU A 122 -11.22 18.92 2.18
N TYR A 123 -10.86 18.09 3.16
CA TYR A 123 -11.61 16.86 3.48
C TYR A 123 -12.25 16.90 4.87
N GLY A 124 -11.85 17.88 5.69
CA GLY A 124 -12.36 18.05 7.03
C GLY A 124 -11.62 17.18 8.04
N ASP A 125 -12.35 16.78 9.08
CA ASP A 125 -11.84 15.88 10.11
C ASP A 125 -11.67 14.48 9.53
N LEU A 126 -10.46 13.94 9.65
CA LEU A 126 -10.12 12.59 9.23
C LEU A 126 -9.58 11.81 10.43
N ASP A 127 -9.98 10.54 10.54
CA ASP A 127 -9.37 9.63 11.51
C ASP A 127 -7.99 9.14 11.04
N LYS A 128 -7.27 8.41 11.90
CA LYS A 128 -5.95 7.86 11.58
C LYS A 128 -5.94 7.00 10.32
N LYS A 129 -6.97 6.14 10.13
CA LYS A 129 -7.05 5.23 8.98
C LYS A 129 -7.33 5.99 7.69
N GLN A 130 -8.15 7.02 7.75
CA GLN A 130 -8.47 7.91 6.64
C GLN A 130 -7.25 8.74 6.23
N TRP A 131 -6.51 9.29 7.21
CA TRP A 131 -5.22 9.95 6.98
C TRP A 131 -4.19 9.00 6.36
N GLU A 132 -4.04 7.80 6.91
CA GLU A 132 -3.15 6.78 6.36
C GLU A 132 -3.48 6.48 4.90
N LYS A 133 -4.78 6.35 4.60
CA LYS A 133 -5.24 6.09 3.25
C LYS A 133 -4.95 7.26 2.31
N LEU A 134 -5.17 8.49 2.77
CA LEU A 134 -4.87 9.70 2.02
C LEU A 134 -3.38 9.81 1.69
N HIS A 135 -2.51 9.60 2.69
CA HIS A 135 -1.06 9.62 2.52
C HIS A 135 -0.58 8.53 1.55
N SER A 136 -1.18 7.33 1.62
CA SER A 136 -0.89 6.24 0.69
C SER A 136 -1.27 6.58 -0.75
N LEU A 137 -2.44 7.20 -0.97
CA LEU A 137 -2.87 7.64 -2.30
C LEU A 137 -1.99 8.77 -2.84
N LEU A 138 -1.60 9.71 -1.96
CA LEU A 138 -0.72 10.82 -2.31
C LEU A 138 0.66 10.31 -2.74
N ALA A 139 1.27 9.43 -1.93
CA ALA A 139 2.55 8.83 -2.24
C ALA A 139 2.50 8.01 -3.53
N GLY A 140 1.44 7.23 -3.75
CA GLY A 140 1.25 6.46 -4.99
C GLY A 140 1.20 7.34 -6.24
N TYR A 141 0.52 8.49 -6.14
CA TYR A 141 0.48 9.47 -7.22
C TYR A 141 1.85 10.11 -7.47
N LEU A 142 2.55 10.53 -6.41
CA LEU A 142 3.81 11.27 -6.51
C LEU A 142 5.00 10.38 -6.86
N PHE A 143 5.08 9.16 -6.33
CA PHE A 143 6.12 8.21 -6.74
C PHE A 143 6.01 7.83 -8.22
N GLY A 144 4.81 7.92 -8.81
CA GLY A 144 4.62 7.82 -10.26
C GLY A 144 5.31 8.92 -11.09
N TYR A 145 5.84 9.97 -10.46
CA TYR A 145 6.66 11.01 -11.09
C TYR A 145 8.15 10.68 -11.13
N ILE A 146 8.58 9.62 -10.43
CA ILE A 146 9.96 9.15 -10.40
C ILE A 146 10.07 8.02 -11.43
N ALA A 147 10.90 8.22 -12.46
CA ALA A 147 11.31 7.13 -13.34
C ALA A 147 12.50 6.41 -12.70
N LEU A 148 12.49 5.08 -12.73
CA LEU A 148 13.62 4.27 -12.32
C LEU A 148 14.32 3.80 -13.60
N GLU A 149 15.65 3.95 -13.68
CA GLU A 149 16.42 3.44 -14.81
C GLU A 149 16.90 2.01 -14.53
N GLY A 150 16.78 1.09 -15.50
CA GLY A 150 17.16 -0.34 -15.36
C GLY A 150 15.98 -1.32 -15.12
N ASP A 151 14.82 -1.02 -15.70
CA ASP A 151 13.50 -0.92 -15.04
C ASP A 151 12.62 -2.19 -14.85
N GLU A 152 13.10 -3.43 -15.03
CA GLU A 152 12.21 -4.61 -14.80
C GLU A 152 12.81 -5.70 -13.96
N LYS A 153 14.08 -6.08 -14.19
CA LYS A 153 14.68 -7.20 -13.46
C LYS A 153 14.89 -6.88 -11.99
N ILE A 154 15.41 -5.70 -11.65
CA ILE A 154 15.64 -5.31 -10.25
C ILE A 154 14.30 -5.14 -9.51
N ARG A 155 13.32 -4.52 -10.17
CA ARG A 155 11.95 -4.39 -9.65
C ARG A 155 11.32 -5.76 -9.39
N PHE A 156 11.45 -6.68 -10.35
CA PHE A 156 10.99 -8.06 -10.22
C PHE A 156 11.74 -8.85 -9.14
N PHE A 157 13.06 -8.71 -9.02
CA PHE A 157 13.85 -9.39 -8.01
C PHE A 157 13.49 -8.91 -6.60
N LYS A 158 13.37 -7.60 -6.40
CA LYS A 158 12.95 -7.04 -5.11
C LYS A 158 11.48 -7.28 -4.80
N GLU A 159 10.59 -7.24 -5.78
CA GLU A 159 9.19 -7.62 -5.57
C GLU A 159 9.06 -9.11 -5.21
N LYS A 160 9.90 -9.97 -5.81
CA LYS A 160 10.01 -11.39 -5.46
C LYS A 160 10.59 -11.61 -4.07
N GLU A 161 11.57 -10.81 -3.66
CA GLU A 161 12.16 -10.84 -2.33
C GLU A 161 11.15 -10.39 -1.26
N ALA A 162 10.48 -9.26 -1.47
CA ALA A 162 9.42 -8.77 -0.59
C ALA A 162 8.24 -9.75 -0.48
N LYS A 163 7.86 -10.44 -1.58
CA LYS A 163 6.88 -11.53 -1.53
C LYS A 163 7.36 -12.73 -0.72
N ARG A 164 8.64 -13.09 -0.80
CA ARG A 164 9.24 -14.17 0.00
C ARG A 164 9.28 -13.81 1.47
N GLU A 165 9.63 -12.58 1.82
CA GLU A 165 9.61 -12.11 3.21
C GLU A 165 8.20 -12.11 3.80
N LYS A 166 7.20 -11.61 3.05
CA LYS A 166 5.79 -11.69 3.48
C LYS A 166 5.34 -13.13 3.70
N PHE A 167 5.67 -14.04 2.77
CA PHE A 167 5.33 -15.46 2.92
C PHE A 167 6.06 -16.13 4.08
N ALA A 168 7.30 -15.74 4.36
CA ALA A 168 8.05 -16.21 5.52
C ALA A 168 7.44 -15.71 6.83
N GLN A 169 7.04 -14.44 6.90
CA GLN A 169 6.33 -13.87 8.05
C GLN A 169 4.98 -14.55 8.27
N GLU A 170 4.15 -14.72 7.23
CA GLU A 170 2.88 -15.46 7.33
C GLU A 170 3.08 -16.92 7.78
N LYS A 171 4.16 -17.58 7.33
CA LYS A 171 4.50 -18.95 7.76
C LYS A 171 4.91 -18.99 9.24
N ILE A 172 5.65 -17.99 9.70
CA ILE A 172 6.04 -17.88 11.12
C ILE A 172 4.80 -17.58 11.98
N GLU A 173 3.95 -16.65 11.57
CA GLU A 173 2.70 -16.32 12.29
C GLU A 173 1.73 -17.51 12.34
N SER A 174 1.59 -18.25 11.25
CA SER A 174 0.74 -19.46 11.22
C SER A 174 1.30 -20.62 12.03
N GLN A 175 2.62 -20.75 12.16
CA GLN A 175 3.24 -21.70 13.10
C GLN A 175 3.08 -21.25 14.56
N HIS A 176 3.20 -19.94 14.83
CA HIS A 176 3.05 -19.39 16.16
C HIS A 176 1.59 -19.50 16.66
N ASN A 177 0.59 -19.27 15.79
CA ASN A 177 -0.82 -19.47 16.11
C ASN A 177 -1.15 -20.96 16.35
N LYS A 178 -0.61 -21.89 15.57
CA LYS A 178 -0.77 -23.34 15.84
C LYS A 178 -0.15 -23.76 17.17
N HIS A 179 0.93 -23.10 17.60
CA HIS A 179 1.56 -23.40 18.88
C HIS A 179 0.83 -22.76 20.08
N ARG A 180 0.07 -21.67 19.85
CA ARG A 180 -0.79 -21.03 20.85
C ARG A 180 -2.10 -21.80 21.06
N ASP A 181 -2.74 -22.26 19.99
CA ASP A 181 -3.95 -23.10 20.07
C ASP A 181 -3.67 -24.52 20.63
N GLY A 182 -2.41 -24.94 20.70
CA GLY A 182 -1.99 -26.21 21.30
C GLY A 182 -1.65 -26.15 22.80
N LYS A 183 -1.67 -24.96 23.43
CA LYS A 183 -1.26 -24.77 24.84
C LYS A 183 -2.37 -24.35 25.79
N GLU A 184 -3.61 -24.23 25.32
CA GLU A 184 -4.78 -24.06 26.19
C GLU A 184 -5.82 -25.13 25.85
N GLY A 185 -5.85 -26.19 26.67
CA GLY A 185 -6.90 -27.22 26.57
C GLY A 185 -6.48 -28.65 26.87
N HIS A 186 -5.81 -28.92 28.00
CA HIS A 186 -5.91 -30.24 28.65
C HIS A 186 -7.32 -30.37 29.24
N GLY A 187 -8.31 -30.55 28.37
CA GLY A 187 -9.71 -30.78 28.69
C GLY A 187 -10.14 -32.07 28.02
N ASN A 188 -10.25 -33.12 28.83
CA ASN A 188 -10.78 -34.44 28.52
C ASN A 188 -11.96 -34.38 27.52
N GLN A 189 -11.83 -34.95 26.32
CA GLN A 189 -13.00 -35.34 25.53
C GLN A 189 -12.69 -36.45 24.53
N HIS A 190 -13.43 -37.54 24.70
CA HIS A 190 -13.50 -38.74 23.88
C HIS A 190 -13.60 -38.44 22.37
N HIS A 191 -12.72 -39.05 21.58
CA HIS A 191 -12.89 -39.17 20.13
C HIS A 191 -13.81 -40.36 19.77
N PRO A 192 -14.80 -40.16 18.87
CA PRO A 192 -15.23 -41.23 18.00
C PRO A 192 -14.83 -40.92 16.54
N ASN A 193 -13.84 -41.68 16.08
CA ASN A 193 -13.86 -42.43 14.83
C ASN A 193 -14.59 -41.78 13.62
N ARG A 194 -13.87 -40.95 12.84
CA ARG A 194 -14.29 -40.59 11.46
C ARG A 194 -13.37 -41.26 10.44
N LYS A 195 -13.87 -42.39 9.93
CA LYS A 195 -13.38 -43.17 8.79
C LYS A 195 -12.96 -42.27 7.62
N TRP A 196 -11.68 -42.29 7.29
CA TRP A 196 -11.15 -41.87 6.00
C TRP A 196 -11.72 -42.78 4.90
N LYS A 197 -12.59 -42.27 4.02
CA LYS A 197 -12.90 -42.94 2.75
C LYS A 197 -11.93 -42.45 1.69
N SER A 198 -10.90 -43.27 1.44
CA SER A 198 -10.06 -43.21 0.26
C SER A 198 -10.92 -43.36 -1.01
N ARG A 199 -11.09 -42.30 -1.79
CA ARG A 199 -11.52 -42.46 -3.20
C ARG A 199 -10.30 -42.87 -4.02
N LYS A 200 -10.15 -44.19 -4.17
CA LYS A 200 -9.20 -44.81 -5.10
C LYS A 200 -9.48 -44.34 -6.53
N ARG A 201 -8.39 -43.95 -7.21
CA ARG A 201 -8.24 -43.89 -8.67
C ARG A 201 -8.74 -45.20 -9.28
N ASN A 202 -9.65 -45.12 -10.26
CA ASN A 202 -9.81 -46.17 -11.26
C ASN A 202 -9.21 -45.67 -12.57
N ASN A 203 -7.97 -46.09 -12.82
CA ASN A 203 -7.42 -46.18 -14.17
C ASN A 203 -8.13 -47.35 -14.86
N TYR A 204 -9.01 -47.07 -15.82
CA TYR A 204 -9.43 -48.09 -16.78
C TYR A 204 -8.71 -47.83 -18.11
N LYS A 205 -7.71 -48.67 -18.40
CA LYS A 205 -7.13 -48.84 -19.74
C LYS A 205 -7.98 -49.88 -20.46
N GLY A 206 -8.62 -49.50 -21.56
CA GLY A 206 -9.28 -50.40 -22.50
C GLY A 206 -9.07 -49.88 -23.92
N ASN A 207 -8.11 -50.47 -24.61
CA ASN A 207 -7.77 -50.26 -26.02
C ASN A 207 -8.54 -51.30 -26.86
N LYS A 208 -9.12 -50.90 -28.02
CA LYS A 208 -8.97 -51.57 -29.33
C LYS A 208 -9.90 -50.98 -30.41
N ASN A 209 -9.25 -50.42 -31.44
CA ASN A 209 -9.40 -50.58 -32.90
C ASN A 209 -10.76 -50.65 -33.61
N GLY A 210 -10.77 -49.95 -34.77
CA GLY A 210 -11.57 -50.21 -35.97
C GLY A 210 -12.51 -49.05 -36.28
N GLY A 211 -12.40 -48.24 -37.32
CA GLY A 211 -11.75 -48.37 -38.63
C GLY A 211 -12.79 -47.97 -39.70
N LYS A 212 -12.41 -47.08 -40.63
CA LYS A 212 -13.12 -46.70 -41.89
C LYS A 212 -14.48 -46.00 -41.69
N GLY A 213 -14.96 -45.07 -42.50
CA GLY A 213 -14.54 -44.44 -43.75
C GLY A 213 -15.55 -43.29 -43.98
N GLY A 214 -15.18 -42.21 -44.64
CA GLY A 214 -15.50 -42.08 -46.06
C GLY A 214 -16.56 -40.99 -46.27
N THR A 215 -16.11 -39.91 -46.90
CA THR A 215 -16.85 -38.92 -47.69
C THR A 215 -18.29 -39.27 -48.10
N LYS A 216 -19.20 -38.32 -47.92
CA LYS A 216 -19.89 -37.62 -49.02
C LYS A 216 -20.49 -36.31 -48.51
#